data_AF-A0A524AVS1-F1
#
_entry.id   AF-A0A524AVS1-F1
#
_cell.length_a   1.000
_cell.length_b   1.000
_cell.length_c   1.000
_cell.angle_alpha   90.00
_cell.angle_beta   90.00
_cell.angle_gamma   90.00
#
_symmetry.space_group_name_H-M   'P 1'
#
loop_
_entity.id
_entity.type
_entity.pdbx_description
1 polymer ?
#
loop_
_entity_poly.entity_id
_entity_poly.type
_entity_poly.pdbx_seq_one_letter_code
_entity_poly.pdbx_strand_id
1 'polypeptide(L)' 'MINIPEEFILHSDDTPFPGLNLALDEPNGLIAVGGDLSTERLLNAYRQGIFPWYIEGEPVLWYSPDPRMVIT' A
#
# COMPACT_ATOMS: atom_id res chain seq x y z
N MET A 1 -8.71 -16.25 4.46
CA MET A 1 -8.82 -14.83 4.85
C MET A 1 -7.40 -14.35 5.12
N ILE A 2 -6.97 -13.30 4.42
CA ILE A 2 -5.65 -12.69 4.68
C ILE A 2 -5.74 -12.02 6.05
N ASN A 3 -4.80 -12.31 6.94
CA ASN A 3 -4.69 -11.61 8.22
C ASN A 3 -3.87 -10.35 7.98
N ILE A 4 -4.53 -9.19 8.03
CA ILE A 4 -3.90 -7.89 7.79
C ILE A 4 -3.49 -7.32 9.15
N PRO A 5 -2.19 -7.01 9.36
CA PRO A 5 -1.73 -6.36 10.57
C PRO A 5 -2.47 -5.04 10.83
N GLU A 6 -2.77 -4.73 12.09
CA GLU A 6 -3.46 -3.48 12.46
C GLU A 6 -2.66 -2.24 12.04
N GLU A 7 -1.32 -2.34 12.07
CA GLU A 7 -0.40 -1.27 11.62
C GLU A 7 -0.51 -0.92 10.13
N PHE A 8 -1.19 -1.74 9.33
CA PHE A 8 -1.41 -1.46 7.90
C PHE A 8 -2.66 -0.60 7.66
N ILE A 9 -3.49 -0.39 8.68
CA ILE A 9 -4.73 0.37 8.53
C ILE A 9 -4.42 1.87 8.57
N LEU A 10 -4.72 2.55 7.47
CA LEU A 10 -4.58 4.00 7.36
C LEU A 10 -5.83 4.69 7.93
N HIS A 11 -5.76 5.08 9.20
CA HIS A 11 -6.89 5.66 9.93
C HIS A 11 -7.29 7.08 9.48
N SER A 12 -6.42 7.78 8.76
CA SER A 12 -6.66 9.16 8.28
C SER A 12 -5.83 9.47 7.03
N ASP A 13 -6.19 10.54 6.34
CA ASP A 13 -5.52 11.01 5.12
C ASP A 13 -4.09 11.51 5.38
N ASP A 14 -3.70 11.73 6.65
CA ASP A 14 -2.35 12.09 7.07
C ASP A 14 -1.54 10.91 7.62
N THR A 15 -2.15 9.72 7.76
CA THR A 15 -1.44 8.54 8.28
C THR A 15 -0.32 8.14 7.30
N PRO A 16 0.95 8.10 7.75
CA PRO A 16 2.06 7.74 6.88
C PRO A 16 2.00 6.26 6.48
N PHE A 17 2.59 5.91 5.34
CA PHE A 17 2.78 4.51 4.97
C PHE A 17 3.74 3.80 5.95
N PRO A 18 3.51 2.51 6.27
CA PRO A 18 4.48 1.71 7.01
C PRO A 18 5.81 1.59 6.26
N GLY A 19 6.88 1.24 6.99
CA GLY A 19 8.18 0.99 6.37
C GLY A 19 8.12 -0.20 5.41
N LEU A 20 8.72 -0.06 4.22
CA LEU A 20 8.64 -1.08 3.14
C LEU A 20 9.11 -2.48 3.57
N ASN A 21 9.99 -2.57 4.56
CA ASN A 21 10.48 -3.84 5.12
C ASN A 21 9.40 -4.63 5.89
N LEU A 22 8.21 -4.06 6.09
CA LEU A 22 7.07 -4.73 6.71
C LEU A 22 6.12 -5.35 5.68
N ALA A 23 6.32 -5.10 4.38
CA ALA A 23 5.42 -5.59 3.34
C ALA A 23 5.28 -7.12 3.42
N LEU A 24 4.07 -7.63 3.21
CA LEU A 24 3.83 -9.08 3.30
C LEU A 24 4.50 -9.83 2.15
N ASP A 25 5.01 -11.02 2.44
CA ASP A 25 5.45 -11.97 1.42
C ASP A 25 4.26 -12.56 0.65
N GLU A 26 3.13 -12.77 1.34
CA GLU A 26 1.89 -13.28 0.76
C GLU A 26 0.66 -12.59 1.40
N PRO A 27 -0.16 -11.85 0.63
CA PRO A 27 0.05 -11.50 -0.78
C PRO A 27 1.25 -10.56 -0.99
N ASN A 28 2.09 -10.88 -1.98
CA ASN A 28 3.37 -10.21 -2.21
C ASN A 28 3.22 -8.68 -2.31
N GLY A 29 3.83 -8.00 -1.35
CA GLY A 29 3.99 -6.55 -1.33
C GLY A 29 2.88 -5.80 -0.63
N LEU A 30 1.82 -6.44 -0.11
CA LEU A 30 0.77 -5.71 0.60
C LEU A 30 1.39 -4.99 1.81
N ILE A 31 1.17 -3.67 1.92
CA ILE A 31 1.81 -2.82 2.94
C ILE A 31 0.82 -1.89 3.66
N ALA A 32 -0.32 -1.57 3.05
CA ALA A 32 -1.34 -0.74 3.71
C ALA A 32 -2.74 -0.96 3.14
N VAL A 33 -3.76 -0.58 3.93
CA VAL A 33 -5.19 -0.64 3.59
C VAL A 33 -5.88 0.65 4.01
N GLY A 34 -6.74 1.18 3.14
CA GLY A 34 -7.51 2.39 3.38
C GLY A 34 -6.79 3.66 2.93
N GLY A 35 -7.06 4.76 3.64
CA GLY A 35 -6.70 6.11 3.21
C GLY A 35 -7.52 6.57 2.00
N ASP A 36 -7.00 7.57 1.29
CA ASP A 36 -7.65 8.17 0.13
C ASP A 36 -6.82 8.02 -1.16
N LEU A 37 -7.36 8.53 -2.27
CA LEU A 37 -6.66 8.64 -3.55
C LEU A 37 -6.38 10.11 -3.89
N SER A 38 -6.11 10.93 -2.87
CA SER A 38 -5.70 12.32 -3.08
C SER A 38 -4.38 12.38 -3.85
N THR A 39 -4.20 13.46 -4.62
CA THR A 39 -2.95 13.65 -5.38
C THR A 39 -1.73 13.66 -4.47
N GLU A 40 -1.85 14.23 -3.27
CA GLU A 40 -0.76 14.28 -2.29
C GLU A 40 -0.36 12.88 -1.83
N ARG A 41 -1.32 12.04 -1.45
CA ARG A 41 -1.08 10.65 -1.02
C ARG A 41 -0.51 9.79 -2.15
N LEU A 42 -1.05 9.92 -3.37
CA LEU A 42 -0.52 9.20 -4.53
C LEU A 42 0.94 9.59 -4.81
N LEU A 43 1.27 10.88 -4.83
CA LEU A 43 2.65 11.34 -5.01
C LEU A 43 3.57 10.84 -3.90
N ASN A 44 3.09 10.79 -2.65
CA ASN A 44 3.83 10.23 -1.53
C ASN A 44 4.06 8.72 -1.69
N ALA A 45 3.05 7.95 -2.10
CA ALA A 45 3.14 6.51 -2.33
C ALA A 45 4.14 6.19 -3.45
N TYR A 46 3.99 6.79 -4.62
CA TYR A 46 4.85 6.51 -5.78
C TYR A 46 6.32 6.88 -5.53
N ARG A 47 6.60 7.95 -4.75
CA ARG A 47 7.97 8.29 -4.34
C ARG A 47 8.64 7.23 -3.47
N GLN A 48 7.83 6.45 -2.75
CA GLN A 48 8.29 5.33 -1.92
C GLN A 48 8.24 3.98 -2.65
N GLY A 49 7.87 3.96 -3.94
CA GLY A 49 7.68 2.71 -4.69
C GLY A 49 6.36 1.98 -4.39
N ILE A 50 5.44 2.62 -3.67
CA ILE A 50 4.13 2.04 -3.32
C ILE A 50 3.12 2.42 -4.40
N PHE A 51 2.22 1.50 -4.76
CA PHE A 51 1.11 1.77 -5.69
C PHE A 51 -0.22 1.20 -5.17
N PRO A 52 -1.36 1.85 -5.48
CA PRO A 52 -2.66 1.33 -5.14
C PRO A 52 -3.10 0.26 -6.14
N TRP A 53 -3.69 -0.83 -5.66
CA TRP A 53 -4.32 -1.85 -6.49
C TRP A 53 -5.50 -2.48 -5.74
N TYR A 54 -6.72 -2.18 -6.15
CA TYR A 54 -7.94 -2.51 -5.40
C TYR A 54 -9.12 -2.75 -6.33
N ILE A 55 -10.20 -3.32 -5.79
CA ILE A 55 -11.47 -3.53 -6.48
C ILE A 55 -12.41 -2.36 -6.14
N GLU A 56 -13.19 -1.90 -7.11
CA GLU A 56 -14.19 -0.85 -6.89
C GLU A 56 -15.20 -1.26 -5.80
N GLY A 57 -15.44 -0.37 -4.83
CA GLY A 57 -16.29 -0.64 -3.67
C GLY A 57 -15.58 -1.29 -2.49
N GLU A 58 -14.32 -1.70 -2.64
CA GLU A 58 -13.46 -2.15 -1.55
C GLU A 58 -12.50 -1.05 -1.08
N PRO A 59 -11.93 -1.16 0.14
CA PRO A 59 -10.88 -0.26 0.59
C PRO A 59 -9.67 -0.28 -0.36
N VAL A 60 -8.99 0.85 -0.50
CA VAL A 60 -7.74 0.93 -1.27
C VAL A 60 -6.70 0.02 -0.62
N LEU A 61 -6.10 -0.87 -1.39
CA LEU A 61 -4.96 -1.67 -0.98
C LEU A 61 -3.71 -1.11 -1.63
N TRP A 62 -2.62 -1.06 -0.87
CA TRP A 62 -1.35 -0.49 -1.29
C TRP A 62 -0.27 -1.56 -1.31
N TYR A 63 0.50 -1.59 -2.40
CA TYR A 63 1.48 -2.64 -2.67
C TYR A 63 2.87 -2.09 -2.97
N SER A 64 3.89 -2.82 -2.52
CA SER A 64 5.29 -2.69 -2.91
C SER A 64 5.95 -4.08 -2.96
N PRO A 65 5.76 -4.86 -4.05
CA PRO A 65 6.23 -6.24 -4.14
C PRO A 65 7.75 -6.34 -4.22
N ASP A 66 8.27 -7.43 -3.66
CA ASP A 66 9.66 -7.86 -3.74
C ASP A 66 9.70 -9.30 -4.29
N PRO A 67 10.34 -9.57 -5.45
CA PRO A 67 11.01 -8.62 -6.33
C PRO A 67 10.06 -7.71 -7.11
N ARG A 68 10.55 -6.53 -7.50
CA ARG A 68 9.80 -5.57 -8.33
C ARG A 68 10.08 -5.78 -9.83
N MET A 69 9.01 -5.91 -10.61
CA MET A 69 9.12 -5.95 -12.08
C MET A 69 9.52 -4.58 -12.63
N VAL A 70 10.52 -4.58 -13.53
CA VAL A 70 11.01 -3.39 -14.25
C VAL A 70 11.27 -3.75 -15.71
N ILE A 71 11.11 -2.78 -16.61
CA ILE A 71 11.47 -2.89 -18.03
C ILE A 71 12.42 -1.73 -18.33
N THR A 72 13.52 -2.03 -19.03
CA THR A 72 14.55 -1.07 -19.42
C THR A 72 14.64 -0.94 -20.93
#